data_AF-A0A915PBI5-F1
#
_entry.id   AF-A0A915PBI5-F1
#
_cell.length_a   1.000
_cell.length_b   1.000
_cell.length_c   1.000
_cell.angle_alpha   90.00
_cell.angle_beta   90.00
_cell.angle_gamma   90.00
#
_symmetry.space_group_name_H-M   'P 1'
#
loop_
_entity.id
_entity.type
_entity.pdbx_description
1 polymer ?
#
loop_
_entity_poly.entity_id
_entity_poly.type
_entity_poly.pdbx_seq_one_letter_code
_entity_poly.pdbx_strand_id
1 'polypeptide(L)' 'MTATLVDIVTTTALMATPQGKAGVTVDLTVSETILIDAWVTKLGRSLSYTSADVYRKVDNTKIATALHTKAFPIMKN' A
#
# COMPACT_ATOMS: atom_id res chain seq x y z
N MET A 1 -2.47 7.18 7.02
CA MET A 1 -2.23 6.19 5.95
C MET A 1 -3.46 5.91 5.10
N THR A 2 -4.70 5.94 5.62
CA THR A 2 -5.91 5.70 4.80
C THR A 2 -5.98 6.56 3.55
N ALA A 3 -5.75 7.88 3.66
CA ALA A 3 -5.77 8.79 2.50
C ALA A 3 -4.82 8.32 1.39
N THR A 4 -3.57 7.96 1.72
CA THR A 4 -2.59 7.44 0.75
C THR A 4 -3.04 6.13 0.10
N LEU A 5 -3.58 5.19 0.88
CA LEU A 5 -4.08 3.92 0.33
C LEU A 5 -5.26 4.16 -0.61
N VAL A 6 -6.21 5.01 -0.19
CA VAL A 6 -7.36 5.40 -1.00
C VAL A 6 -6.88 6.03 -2.30
N ASP A 7 -5.95 6.99 -2.23
CA ASP A 7 -5.39 7.70 -3.38
C ASP A 7 -4.71 6.76 -4.40
N ILE A 8 -3.90 5.82 -3.93
CA ILE A 8 -3.27 4.80 -4.79
C ILE A 8 -4.32 3.93 -5.48
N VAL A 9 -5.33 3.47 -4.73
CA VAL A 9 -6.36 2.57 -5.26
C VAL A 9 -7.29 3.30 -6.22
N THR A 10 -7.73 4.53 -5.92
CA THR A 10 -8.59 5.32 -6.81
C THR A 10 -7.84 5.77 -8.06
N THR A 11 -6.55 6.09 -7.96
CA THR A 11 -5.70 6.35 -9.14
C THR A 11 -5.57 5.09 -10.01
N THR A 12 -5.35 3.92 -9.41
CA THR A 12 -5.30 2.65 -10.14
C THR A 12 -6.63 2.33 -10.82
N ALA A 13 -7.76 2.60 -10.15
CA ALA A 13 -9.09 2.44 -10.74
C ALA A 13 -9.30 3.38 -11.93
N LEU A 14 -8.85 4.64 -11.83
CA LEU A 14 -8.89 5.59 -12.95
C LEU A 14 -8.05 5.10 -14.14
N MET A 15 -6.86 4.57 -13.89
CA MET A 15 -5.99 4.01 -14.93
C MET A 15 -6.58 2.77 -15.61
N ALA A 16 -7.48 2.04 -14.94
CA ALA A 16 -8.17 0.89 -15.52
C ALA A 16 -9.34 1.28 -16.45
N THR A 17 -9.71 2.56 -16.51
CA THR A 17 -10.74 3.06 -17.45
C THR A 17 -10.17 3.19 -18.88
N PRO A 18 -11.01 3.37 -19.91
CA PRO A 18 -10.53 3.61 -21.28
C PRO A 18 -9.61 4.83 -21.43
N GLN A 19 -9.68 5.79 -20.50
CA GLN A 19 -8.78 6.95 -20.49
C GLN A 19 -7.31 6.53 -20.24
N GLY A 20 -7.07 5.43 -19.50
CA GLY A 20 -5.76 4.79 -19.37
C GLY A 20 -4.66 5.64 -18.73
N LYS A 21 -5.03 6.72 -18.02
CA LYS A 21 -4.08 7.72 -17.48
C LYS A 21 -4.29 7.89 -15.97
N ALA A 22 -3.19 8.18 -15.28
CA ALA A 22 -3.25 8.67 -13.92
C ALA A 22 -3.83 10.10 -13.90
N GLY A 23 -4.45 10.46 -12.78
CA GLY A 23 -4.93 11.82 -12.50
C GLY A 23 -4.08 12.48 -11.42
N VAL A 24 -4.32 13.77 -11.19
CA VAL A 24 -3.83 14.49 -10.01
C VAL A 24 -5.00 14.66 -9.06
N THR A 25 -4.82 14.28 -7.79
CA THR A 25 -5.84 14.42 -6.76
C THR A 25 -5.96 15.88 -6.36
N VAL A 26 -7.13 16.47 -6.62
CA VAL A 26 -7.43 17.89 -6.32
C VAL A 26 -8.11 18.03 -4.96
N ASP A 27 -8.98 17.08 -4.59
CA ASP A 27 -9.64 17.00 -3.29
C ASP A 27 -9.71 15.53 -2.84
N LEU A 28 -9.54 15.29 -1.54
CA LEU A 28 -9.64 13.97 -0.94
C LEU A 28 -10.18 14.08 0.49
N THR A 29 -11.40 13.60 0.69
CA THR A 29 -12.01 13.47 2.02
C THR A 29 -12.07 12.00 2.43
N VAL A 30 -11.62 11.70 3.66
CA VAL A 30 -11.68 10.36 4.26
C VAL A 30 -12.36 10.44 5.63
N SER A 31 -13.27 9.51 5.93
CA SER A 31 -14.02 9.50 7.19
C SER A 31 -13.28 8.82 8.34
N GLU A 32 -12.45 7.81 8.04
CA GLU A 32 -11.72 7.03 9.04
C GLU A 32 -10.23 6.90 8.72
N THR A 33 -9.44 6.65 9.76
CA THR A 33 -8.00 6.48 9.64
C THR A 33 -7.51 5.14 10.20
N ILE A 34 -6.56 4.54 9.49
CA ILE A 34 -5.81 3.36 9.92
C ILE A 34 -4.34 3.73 10.16
N LEU A 35 -3.71 2.99 11.05
CA LEU A 35 -2.27 2.94 11.25
C LEU A 35 -1.74 1.63 10.64
N ILE A 36 -0.67 1.71 9.87
CA ILE A 36 0.01 0.53 9.33
C ILE A 36 1.44 0.58 9.87
N ASP A 37 1.81 -0.43 10.64
CA ASP A 37 3.19 -0.66 11.08
C ASP A 37 3.79 -1.75 10.21
N ALA A 38 4.91 -1.49 9.55
CA ALA A 38 5.48 -2.37 8.53
C ALA A 38 6.99 -2.53 8.69
N TRP A 39 7.50 -3.74 8.48
CA TRP A 39 8.90 -4.08 8.64
C TRP A 39 9.37 -5.12 7.63
N VAL A 40 10.69 -5.12 7.37
CA VAL A 40 11.34 -6.14 6.54
C VAL A 40 11.72 -7.33 7.42
N THR A 41 11.10 -8.48 7.18
CA THR A 41 11.36 -9.71 7.92
C THR A 41 12.63 -10.41 7.40
N LYS A 42 12.90 -10.31 6.09
CA LYS A 42 14.13 -10.83 5.47
C LYS A 42 14.44 -10.08 4.17
N LEU A 43 15.66 -9.55 4.06
CA LEU A 43 16.18 -8.90 2.85
C LEU A 43 17.15 -9.84 2.13
N GLY A 44 16.79 -10.26 0.92
CA GLY A 44 17.63 -11.08 0.05
C GLY A 44 17.98 -10.38 -1.26
N ARG A 45 18.88 -11.00 -2.05
CA ARG A 45 19.35 -10.44 -3.33
C ARG A 45 18.26 -10.38 -4.41
N SER A 46 17.44 -11.41 -4.51
CA SER A 46 16.36 -11.52 -5.51
C SER A 46 14.95 -11.51 -4.91
N LEU A 47 14.82 -11.84 -3.62
CA LEU A 47 13.56 -11.89 -2.89
C LEU A 47 13.70 -11.19 -1.54
N SER A 48 12.68 -10.43 -1.17
CA SER A 48 12.51 -9.87 0.18
C SER A 48 11.16 -10.25 0.74
N TYR A 49 11.10 -10.44 2.06
CA TYR A 49 9.88 -10.72 2.80
C TYR A 49 9.62 -9.55 3.74
N THR A 50 8.41 -9.01 3.70
CA THR A 50 7.98 -7.90 4.54
C THR A 50 6.66 -8.26 5.22
N SER A 51 6.48 -7.77 6.43
CA SER A 51 5.25 -7.91 7.20
C SER A 51 4.70 -6.55 7.55
N ALA A 52 3.39 -6.47 7.78
CA ALA A 52 2.77 -5.29 8.33
C ALA A 52 1.56 -5.64 9.20
N ASP A 53 1.36 -4.93 10.29
CA ASP A 53 0.13 -4.95 11.08
C ASP A 53 -0.68 -3.68 10.82
N VAL A 54 -1.99 -3.85 10.65
CA VAL A 54 -2.93 -2.75 10.40
C VAL A 54 -3.84 -2.59 11.60
N TYR A 55 -3.97 -1.36 12.07
CA TYR A 55 -4.76 -1.01 13.24
C TYR A 55 -5.82 0.02 12.87
N ARG A 56 -7.03 -0.14 13.41
CA ARG A 56 -8.02 0.93 13.41
C ARG A 56 -7.54 2.00 14.39
N LYS A 57 -7.39 3.24 13.93
CA LYS A 57 -6.73 4.27 14.75
C LYS A 57 -7.56 4.70 15.98
N VAL A 58 -8.88 4.64 15.90
CA VAL A 58 -9.78 5.14 16.96
C VAL A 58 -9.64 4.37 18.28
N ASP A 59 -9.42 3.06 18.19
CA ASP A 59 -9.40 2.13 19.33
C ASP A 59 -8.11 1.30 19.40
N ASN A 60 -7.18 1.53 18.47
CA ASN A 60 -5.94 0.79 18.31
C ASN A 60 -6.13 -0.73 18.15
N THR A 61 -7.31 -1.16 17.70
CA THR A 61 -7.60 -2.58 17.45
C THR A 61 -6.81 -3.03 16.23
N LYS A 62 -6.04 -4.10 16.34
CA LYS A 62 -5.44 -4.75 15.18
C LYS A 62 -6.54 -5.38 14.32
N ILE A 63 -6.67 -4.92 13.09
CA ILE A 63 -7.71 -5.37 12.15
C ILE A 63 -7.17 -6.25 11.03
N ALA A 64 -5.86 -6.23 10.76
CA ALA A 64 -5.24 -7.13 9.79
C ALA A 64 -3.74 -7.32 10.04
N THR A 65 -3.20 -8.41 9.50
CA THR A 65 -1.76 -8.65 9.35
C THR A 65 -1.50 -9.00 7.88
N ALA A 66 -0.52 -8.35 7.27
CA ALA A 66 -0.10 -8.55 5.89
C ALA A 66 1.28 -9.22 5.85
N LEU A 67 1.45 -10.16 4.92
CA LEU A 67 2.72 -10.81 4.60
C LEU A 67 2.96 -10.67 3.11
N HIS A 68 4.12 -10.17 2.71
CA HIS A 68 4.41 -9.89 1.31
C HIS A 68 5.82 -10.39 0.95
N THR A 69 5.89 -11.20 -0.10
CA THR A 69 7.12 -11.58 -0.77
C THR A 69 7.31 -10.72 -2.01
N LYS A 70 8.40 -9.94 -2.05
CA LYS A 70 8.73 -9.05 -3.17
C LYS A 70 9.92 -9.63 -3.94
N ALA A 71 9.76 -9.79 -5.25
CA ALA A 71 10.86 -10.13 -6.14
C ALA A 71 11.50 -8.87 -6.72
N PHE A 72 12.82 -8.81 -6.68
CA PHE A 72 13.57 -7.78 -7.40
C PHE A 72 13.92 -8.28 -8.80
N PRO A 73 13.75 -7.45 -9.84
CA PRO A 73 14.19 -7.81 -11.17
C PRO A 73 15.72 -8.03 -11.16
N ILE A 74 16.17 -9.09 -11.82
CA ILE A 74 17.60 -9.31 -12.06
C ILE A 74 18.01 -8.26 -13.11
N MET A 75 18.73 -7.22 -12.68
CA MET A 75 19.38 -6.32 -13.64
C MET A 75 20.38 -7.14 -14.45
N LYS A 76 20.11 -7.26 -15.76
CA LYS A 76 21.13 -7.70 -16.71
C LYS A 76 22.01 -6.49 -16.99
N ASN A 77 23.28 -6.58 -16.61
CA ASN A 77 24.31 -5.64 -17.04
C ASN A 77 24.52 -5.74 -18.55
#